data_AF-A0A0F6QEZ8-F1
#
_entry.id   AF-A0A0F6QEZ8-F1
#
_cell.length_a   1.000
_cell.length_b   1.000
_cell.length_c   1.000
_cell.angle_alpha   90.00
_cell.angle_beta   90.00
_cell.angle_gamma   90.00
#
_symmetry.space_group_name_H-M   'P 1'
#
loop_
_entity.id
_entity.type
_entity.pdbx_description
1 polymer ?
#
loop_
_entity_poly.entity_id
_entity_poly.type
_entity_poly.pdbx_seq_one_letter_code
_entity_poly.pdbx_strand_id
1 'polypeptide(L)'
;RLWVTVAPIVSITFPAAVQACLWWRYRLPVGATLSVVALMLGEWINRYMNFWGWTYFPVNICFPSNLLPGAIVLDVVLMLGNSMTLTAVVGGLAYGLLFYPGNWPIIAPLHVPVEYNGMMMTLAD
;
A
#
# COMPACT_ATOMS: atom_id res chain seq x y z
N ARG A 1 -6.53 -11.98 -7.09
CA ARG A 1 -6.41 -12.79 -5.85
C ARG A 1 -5.04 -12.60 -5.18
N LEU A 2 -3.93 -12.94 -5.85
CA LEU A 2 -2.57 -12.90 -5.28
C LEU A 2 -2.17 -11.53 -4.71
N TRP A 3 -2.43 -10.45 -5.44
CA TRP A 3 -2.02 -9.10 -5.05
C TRP A 3 -2.56 -8.67 -3.67
N VAL A 4 -3.82 -8.97 -3.37
CA VAL A 4 -4.46 -8.66 -2.08
C VAL A 4 -3.84 -9.43 -0.91
N THR A 5 -3.16 -10.55 -1.19
CA THR A 5 -2.49 -11.38 -0.19
C THR A 5 -1.02 -11.00 -0.04
N VAL A 6 -0.29 -10.97 -1.15
CA VAL A 6 1.17 -10.81 -1.12
C VAL A 6 1.55 -9.41 -0.69
N ALA A 7 0.95 -8.37 -1.27
CA ALA A 7 1.33 -6.98 -1.03
C ALA A 7 1.31 -6.60 0.45
N PRO A 8 0.20 -6.79 1.21
CA PRO A 8 0.18 -6.42 2.63
C PRO A 8 1.13 -7.27 3.50
N ILE A 9 1.35 -8.55 3.17
CA ILE A 9 2.25 -9.43 3.93
C ILE A 9 3.70 -8.96 3.80
N VAL A 10 4.14 -8.62 2.58
CA VAL A 10 5.54 -8.19 2.37
C VAL A 10 5.77 -6.75 2.80
N SER A 11 4.77 -5.87 2.64
CA SER A 11 4.93 -4.43 2.89
C SER A 11 4.89 -4.05 4.37
N ILE A 12 4.36 -4.90 5.26
CA ILE A 12 4.30 -4.63 6.71
C ILE A 12 5.66 -4.77 7.41
N THR A 13 6.63 -5.42 6.78
CA THR A 13 7.94 -5.76 7.36
C THR A 13 8.73 -4.54 7.85
N PHE A 14 8.98 -3.57 6.97
CA PHE A 14 9.68 -2.33 7.30
C PHE A 14 8.90 -1.42 8.25
N PRO A 15 7.58 -1.17 8.05
CA PRO A 15 6.74 -0.50 9.03
C PRO A 15 6.92 -1.03 10.46
N ALA A 16 6.87 -2.36 10.65
CA ALA A 16 7.02 -2.98 11.96
C ALA A 16 8.43 -2.74 12.55
N ALA A 17 9.48 -2.88 11.73
CA ALA A 17 10.86 -2.65 12.17
C ALA A 17 11.12 -1.19 12.56
N VAL A 18 10.67 -0.24 11.74
CA VAL A 18 10.87 1.20 11.99
C VAL A 18 10.04 1.66 13.18
N GLN A 19 8.81 1.14 13.35
CA GLN A 19 8.03 1.39 14.56
C GLN A 19 8.74 0.91 15.82
N ALA A 20 9.35 -0.27 15.81
CA ALA A 20 10.09 -0.77 16.97
C ALA A 20 11.24 0.18 17.35
N CYS A 21 11.96 0.74 16.38
CA CYS A 21 13.02 1.70 16.64
C CYS A 21 12.48 3.06 17.12
N LEU A 22 11.54 3.65 16.39
CA LEU A 22 11.07 5.02 16.64
C LEU A 22 10.18 5.14 17.88
N TRP A 23 9.28 4.18 18.08
CA TRP A 23 8.31 4.24 19.19
C TRP A 23 8.98 4.03 20.54
N TRP A 24 9.79 2.97 20.68
CA TRP A 24 10.37 2.61 21.98
C TRP A 24 11.54 3.51 22.39
N ARG A 25 12.27 4.08 21.41
CA ARG A 25 13.38 4.99 21.69
C ARG A 25 12.97 6.45 21.80
N TYR A 26 12.04 6.91 20.96
CA TYR A 26 11.73 8.33 20.80
C TYR A 26 10.25 8.68 20.98
N ARG A 27 9.38 7.70 21.23
CA ARG A 27 7.92 7.88 21.35
C ARG A 27 7.28 8.59 20.16
N LEU A 28 7.85 8.38 18.96
CA LEU A 28 7.35 8.96 17.71
C LEU A 28 6.36 8.00 17.03
N PRO A 29 5.06 8.36 16.88
CA PRO A 29 4.03 7.50 16.30
C PRO A 29 3.95 7.63 14.77
N VAL A 30 5.08 7.51 14.07
CA VAL A 30 5.15 7.72 12.60
C VAL A 30 6.00 6.65 11.89
N GLY A 31 6.24 5.51 12.52
CA GLY A 31 7.16 4.50 11.98
C GLY A 31 6.64 3.82 10.72
N ALA A 32 5.35 3.48 10.70
CA ALA A 32 4.73 2.83 9.56
C ALA A 32 4.52 3.83 8.40
N THR A 33 4.00 5.00 8.70
CA THR A 33 3.76 6.08 7.73
C THR A 33 5.05 6.56 7.08
N LEU A 34 6.14 6.75 7.83
CA LEU A 34 7.45 7.12 7.27
C LEU A 34 7.94 6.08 6.26
N SER A 35 7.87 4.79 6.62
CA SER A 35 8.32 3.69 5.77
C SER A 35 7.53 3.61 4.48
N VAL A 36 6.19 3.75 4.56
CA VAL A 36 5.31 3.67 3.40
C VAL A 36 5.42 4.89 2.51
N VAL A 37 5.54 6.10 3.07
CA VAL A 37 5.74 7.31 2.27
C VAL A 37 7.07 7.25 1.51
N ALA A 38 8.14 6.77 2.14
CA ALA A 38 9.43 6.58 1.48
C ALA A 38 9.33 5.59 0.31
N LEU A 39 8.64 4.45 0.51
CA LEU A 39 8.39 3.47 -0.55
C LEU A 39 7.59 4.10 -1.71
N MET A 40 6.44 4.71 -1.40
CA MET A 40 5.56 5.27 -2.42
C MET A 40 6.24 6.40 -3.20
N LEU A 41 7.03 7.24 -2.53
CA LEU A 41 7.81 8.29 -3.21
C LEU A 41 8.82 7.68 -4.20
N GLY A 42 9.58 6.67 -3.76
CA GLY A 42 10.52 5.97 -4.63
C GLY A 42 9.84 5.29 -5.81
N GLU A 43 8.69 4.66 -5.58
CA GLU A 43 7.89 4.05 -6.64
C GLU A 43 7.40 5.12 -7.63
N TRP A 44 6.74 6.18 -7.17
CA TRP A 44 6.22 7.23 -8.04
C TRP A 44 7.30 7.90 -8.89
N ILE A 45 8.47 8.21 -8.31
CA ILE A 45 9.62 8.74 -9.05
C ILE A 45 10.00 7.78 -10.18
N ASN A 46 10.14 6.48 -9.86
CA ASN A 46 10.51 5.47 -10.86
C ASN A 46 9.43 5.28 -11.94
N ARG A 47 8.14 5.25 -11.56
CA ARG A 47 7.04 5.09 -12.52
C ARG A 47 6.94 6.28 -13.47
N TYR A 48 7.13 7.49 -12.98
CA TYR A 48 7.04 8.68 -13.82
C TYR A 48 8.28 8.88 -14.70
N MET A 49 9.48 8.77 -14.12
CA MET A 49 10.72 9.09 -14.85
C MET A 49 11.17 7.95 -15.78
N ASN A 50 11.04 6.69 -15.36
CA ASN A 50 11.50 5.55 -16.15
C ASN A 50 10.35 4.90 -16.95
N PHE A 51 9.28 4.43 -16.29
CA PHE A 51 8.22 3.71 -16.98
C PHE A 51 7.53 4.62 -18.02
N TRP A 52 7.07 5.79 -17.59
CA TRP A 52 6.48 6.76 -18.50
C TRP A 52 7.55 7.54 -19.29
N GLY A 53 8.49 8.18 -18.59
CA GLY A 53 9.43 9.12 -19.22
C GLY A 53 10.43 8.50 -20.20
N TRP A 54 10.88 7.27 -19.96
CA TRP A 54 11.88 6.61 -20.81
C TRP A 54 11.30 5.51 -21.71
N THR A 55 10.40 4.69 -21.17
CA THR A 55 9.84 3.52 -21.88
C THR A 55 8.40 3.72 -22.37
N TYR A 56 7.81 4.90 -22.14
CA TYR A 56 6.51 5.33 -22.67
C TYR A 56 5.31 4.46 -22.25
N PHE A 57 5.42 3.70 -21.16
CA PHE A 57 4.27 3.01 -20.60
C PHE A 57 3.29 4.00 -19.97
N PRO A 58 2.00 3.98 -20.35
CA PRO A 58 0.99 4.86 -19.79
C PRO A 58 0.95 4.80 -18.25
N VAL A 59 0.88 5.93 -17.54
CA VAL A 59 0.93 5.93 -16.07
C VAL A 59 -0.24 5.15 -15.44
N ASN A 60 -1.38 5.10 -16.11
CA ASN A 60 -2.54 4.30 -15.71
C ASN A 60 -2.31 2.77 -15.83
N ILE A 61 -1.21 2.29 -16.40
CA ILE A 61 -0.82 0.86 -16.39
C ILE A 61 0.19 0.53 -15.30
N CYS A 62 0.97 1.52 -14.86
CA CYS A 62 2.16 1.29 -14.04
C CYS A 62 2.11 1.98 -12.66
N PHE A 63 0.97 2.54 -12.26
CA PHE A 63 0.80 3.18 -10.95
C PHE A 63 1.04 2.20 -9.77
N PRO A 64 1.63 2.66 -8.66
CA PRO A 64 1.89 1.82 -7.49
C PRO A 64 0.64 1.53 -6.66
N SER A 65 0.75 0.56 -5.75
CA SER A 65 -0.31 0.26 -4.78
C SER A 65 -0.36 1.30 -3.66
N ASN A 66 -1.56 1.64 -3.20
CA ASN A 66 -1.78 2.52 -2.06
C ASN A 66 -1.70 1.74 -0.75
N LEU A 67 -0.65 2.01 0.05
CA LEU A 67 -0.41 1.38 1.35
C LEU A 67 -0.66 2.33 2.53
N LEU A 68 -0.96 3.60 2.24
CA LEU A 68 -1.04 4.67 3.24
C LEU A 68 -2.14 4.46 4.31
N PRO A 69 -3.37 4.02 3.95
CA PRO A 69 -4.44 3.84 4.94
C PRO A 69 -4.06 2.83 6.03
N GLY A 70 -3.48 1.69 5.63
CA GLY A 70 -3.02 0.67 6.56
C GLY A 70 -1.90 1.20 7.46
N ALA A 71 -0.95 1.94 6.90
CA ALA A 71 0.17 2.51 7.66
C ALA A 71 -0.29 3.48 8.76
N ILE A 72 -1.23 4.38 8.44
CA ILE A 72 -1.78 5.33 9.41
C ILE A 72 -2.47 4.58 10.55
N VAL A 73 -3.34 3.62 10.23
CA VAL A 73 -4.06 2.85 11.27
C VAL A 73 -3.08 2.06 12.14
N LEU A 74 -2.03 1.50 11.56
CA LEU A 74 -1.01 0.75 12.29
C LEU A 74 -0.21 1.64 13.26
N ASP A 75 0.13 2.88 12.86
CA ASP A 75 0.74 3.88 13.75
C ASP A 75 -0.22 4.32 14.87
N VAL A 76 -1.51 4.57 14.55
CA VAL A 76 -2.52 5.00 15.52
C VAL A 76 -2.81 3.90 16.55
N VAL A 77 -2.91 2.63 16.14
CA VAL A 77 -3.11 1.51 17.08
C VAL A 77 -1.93 1.39 18.04
N LEU A 78 -0.70 1.57 17.56
CA LEU A 78 0.49 1.57 18.43
C LEU A 78 0.49 2.76 19.39
N MET A 79 0.12 3.94 18.90
CA MET A 79 0.06 5.16 19.70
C MET A 79 -0.97 5.06 20.83
N LEU A 80 -2.19 4.59 20.53
CA LEU A 80 -3.29 4.48 21.50
C LEU A 80 -3.11 3.28 22.45
N GLY A 81 -2.62 2.15 21.93
CA GLY A 81 -2.46 0.94 22.71
C GLY A 81 -1.15 0.84 23.49
N ASN A 82 -0.12 1.58 23.06
CA ASN A 82 1.26 1.52 23.60
C ASN A 82 1.76 0.08 23.80
N SER A 83 1.33 -0.85 22.95
CA SER A 83 1.54 -2.29 23.12
C SER A 83 1.86 -2.93 21.77
N MET A 84 3.04 -3.56 21.69
CA MET A 84 3.49 -4.24 20.47
C MET A 84 2.58 -5.42 20.13
N THR A 85 2.10 -6.16 21.12
CA THR A 85 1.22 -7.32 20.92
C THR A 85 -0.14 -6.90 20.41
N LEU A 86 -0.70 -5.80 20.92
CA LEU A 86 -1.96 -5.25 20.41
C LEU A 86 -1.81 -4.81 18.95
N THR A 87 -0.74 -4.08 18.63
CA THR A 87 -0.48 -3.63 17.25
C THR A 87 -0.23 -4.79 16.30
N ALA A 88 0.47 -5.84 16.73
CA ALA A 88 0.70 -7.02 15.89
C ALA A 88 -0.61 -7.72 15.50
N VAL A 89 -1.55 -7.85 16.44
CA VAL A 89 -2.85 -8.49 16.17
C VAL A 89 -3.80 -7.53 15.46
N VAL A 90 -4.18 -6.43 16.11
CA VAL A 90 -5.22 -5.52 15.61
C VAL A 90 -4.68 -4.67 14.46
N GLY A 91 -3.48 -4.11 14.61
CA GLY A 91 -2.83 -3.31 13.56
C GLY A 91 -2.47 -4.16 12.33
N GLY A 92 -1.97 -5.38 12.54
CA GLY A 92 -1.68 -6.33 11.45
C GLY A 92 -2.94 -6.73 10.67
N LEU A 93 -4.02 -7.08 11.37
CA LEU A 93 -5.32 -7.38 10.75
C LEU A 93 -5.87 -6.16 9.99
N ALA A 94 -5.84 -4.98 10.61
CA ALA A 94 -6.31 -3.75 9.96
C ALA A 94 -5.51 -3.42 8.70
N TYR A 95 -4.18 -3.58 8.74
CA TYR A 95 -3.31 -3.32 7.61
C TYR A 95 -3.65 -4.19 6.39
N GLY A 96 -3.92 -5.48 6.61
CA GLY A 96 -4.36 -6.39 5.55
C GLY A 96 -5.77 -6.08 5.04
N LEU A 97 -6.73 -5.84 5.94
CA LEU A 97 -8.13 -5.62 5.57
C LEU A 97 -8.35 -4.27 4.86
N LEU A 98 -7.59 -3.23 5.22
CA LEU A 98 -7.71 -1.91 4.60
C LEU A 98 -7.02 -1.79 3.25
N PHE A 99 -6.21 -2.78 2.87
CA PHE A 99 -5.46 -2.75 1.62
C PHE A 99 -6.36 -2.64 0.39
N TYR A 100 -7.29 -3.58 0.21
CA TYR A 100 -8.15 -3.58 -0.97
C TYR A 100 -9.14 -2.40 -0.99
N PRO A 101 -9.85 -2.06 0.10
CA PRO A 101 -10.68 -0.86 0.16
C PRO A 101 -9.92 0.44 -0.12
N GLY A 102 -8.66 0.54 0.33
CA GLY A 102 -7.81 1.71 0.09
C GLY A 102 -7.33 1.87 -1.35
N ASN A 103 -7.37 0.79 -2.15
CA ASN A 103 -6.99 0.79 -3.56
C ASN A 103 -8.19 0.77 -4.52
N TRP A 104 -9.34 0.27 -4.07
CA TRP A 104 -10.53 0.11 -4.91
C TRP A 104 -10.93 1.39 -5.67
N PRO A 105 -10.94 2.59 -5.06
CA PRO A 105 -11.28 3.82 -5.79
C PRO A 105 -10.37 4.13 -6.99
N ILE A 106 -9.14 3.62 -6.98
CA ILE A 106 -8.15 3.83 -8.05
C ILE A 106 -8.35 2.81 -9.17
N ILE A 107 -8.60 1.55 -8.81
CA ILE A 107 -8.63 0.43 -9.77
C ILE A 107 -10.02 0.14 -10.32
N ALA A 108 -11.10 0.53 -9.63
CA ALA A 108 -12.47 0.24 -10.03
C ALA A 108 -12.82 0.70 -11.46
N PRO A 109 -12.39 1.89 -11.93
CA PRO A 109 -12.65 2.32 -13.30
C PRO A 109 -12.05 1.38 -14.35
N LEU A 110 -10.96 0.69 -14.02
CA LEU A 110 -10.28 -0.24 -14.94
C LEU A 110 -10.95 -1.62 -15.00
N HIS A 111 -11.91 -1.91 -14.11
CA HIS A 111 -12.63 -3.19 -14.07
C HIS A 111 -13.97 -3.15 -14.83
N VAL A 112 -14.25 -2.05 -15.54
CA VAL A 112 -15.44 -1.94 -16.40
C VAL A 112 -15.28 -2.88 -17.60
N PRO A 113 -16.28 -3.72 -17.91
CA PRO A 113 -16.21 -4.64 -19.04
C PRO A 113 -16.33 -3.91 -20.38
N VAL A 114 -15.59 -4.40 -21.36
CA VAL A 114 -15.58 -3.97 -22.75
C VAL A 114 -15.63 -5.22 -23.63
N GLU A 115 -16.38 -5.15 -24.72
CA GLU A 115 -16.34 -6.18 -25.76
C GLU A 115 -15.22 -5.86 -26.75
N TYR A 116 -14.24 -6.76 -26.84
CA TYR A 116 -13.14 -6.66 -27.80
C TYR A 116 -13.11 -7.93 -28.66
N ASN A 117 -13.39 -7.77 -29.97
CA ASN A 117 -13.46 -8.87 -30.93
C ASN A 117 -14.35 -10.05 -30.49
N GLY A 118 -15.52 -9.75 -29.91
CA GLY A 118 -16.47 -10.76 -29.44
C GLY A 118 -16.11 -11.45 -28.12
N MET A 119 -15.03 -11.02 -27.45
CA MET A 119 -14.64 -11.47 -26.11
C MET A 119 -14.84 -10.35 -25.09
N MET A 120 -15.26 -10.69 -23.88
CA MET A 120 -15.31 -9.75 -22.77
C MET A 120 -13.91 -9.58 -22.17
N MET A 121 -13.47 -8.34 -22.09
CA MET A 121 -12.24 -7.90 -21.43
C MET A 121 -12.57 -6.80 -20.44
N THR A 122 -11.75 -6.58 -19.42
CA THR A 122 -11.79 -5.36 -18.62
C THR A 122 -10.91 -4.29 -19.26
N LEU A 123 -11.04 -3.03 -18.86
CA LEU A 123 -10.11 -1.97 -19.29
C LEU A 123 -8.66 -2.18 -18.79
N ALA A 124 -8.45 -3.09 -17.85
CA ALA A 124 -7.14 -3.47 -17.35
C ALA A 124 -6.48 -4.62 -18.12
N ASP A 125 -7.25 -5.42 -18.87
CA ASP A 125 -6.77 -6.57 -19.65
C ASP A 125 -6.15 -6.11 -20.99
#